data_AF-A0A2P4T3J0-F1
#
_entry.id   AF-A0A2P4T3J0-F1
#
_cell.length_a   1.000
_cell.length_b   1.000
_cell.length_c   1.000
_cell.angle_alpha   90.00
_cell.angle_beta   90.00
_cell.angle_gamma   90.00
#
_symmetry.space_group_name_H-M   'P 1'
#
loop_
_entity.id
_entity.type
_entity.pdbx_description
1 polymer ?
#
loop_
_entity_poly.entity_id
_entity_poly.type
_entity_poly.pdbx_seq_one_letter_code
_entity_poly.pdbx_strand_id
1 'polypeptide(L)'
;MAELESPEFGKADFVLLDEVTMEHFMENLRLRFSKGRIYTYIGEVVVAMNPYQPLELYGPSVVEQYRGRELYERPPHLFALADAAYKAMKRRAKDTCIVISGESGAGKTEASKYIMQYIAAITNPTQRAEVERWVQPNGGVKNVLLKSNCVLEAFGNAKTNRNDNSSRFGKYMDINFDFKGDPTGGHIYNYLLEKAGGDDARGYRAVEEAMAVIGFTPEEVGAVQRILAAILHLGNVRFVAEGEVAALEAVEQLAVLAQLTGTTPEQLRQALLARTVATGGRELIEKGHSPTEAAYGRDACAKAIYERLFGWIVGRINASITARGYDVRQHGKSTVIGVLDIYGFEIFDTNR
;
A
#
# COMPACT_ATOMS: atom_id res chain seq x y z
N MET A 1 -8.65 -10.66 31.94
CA MET A 1 -7.66 -9.58 32.17
C MET A 1 -6.72 -9.87 33.33
N ALA A 2 -7.20 -10.00 34.57
CA ALA A 2 -6.34 -10.09 35.76
C ALA A 2 -5.33 -11.25 35.76
N GLU A 3 -5.65 -12.40 35.16
CA GLU A 3 -4.73 -13.55 35.07
C GLU A 3 -3.66 -13.42 33.98
N LEU A 4 -3.84 -12.52 33.00
CA LEU A 4 -2.95 -12.37 31.84
C LEU A 4 -2.13 -11.07 31.89
N GLU A 5 -2.53 -10.10 32.71
CA GLU A 5 -1.95 -8.77 32.86
C GLU A 5 -1.73 -8.46 34.35
N SER A 6 -0.88 -9.24 35.01
CA SER A 6 -0.43 -8.98 36.38
C SER A 6 0.42 -7.70 36.45
N PRO A 7 0.53 -7.05 37.63
CA PRO A 7 1.28 -5.80 37.80
C PRO A 7 2.75 -5.87 37.38
N GLU A 8 3.36 -7.06 37.40
CA GLU A 8 4.73 -7.32 36.94
C GLU A 8 4.94 -7.03 35.44
N PHE A 9 3.86 -6.99 34.65
CA PHE A 9 3.88 -6.64 33.23
C PHE A 9 3.65 -5.14 32.99
N GLY A 10 3.38 -4.33 34.02
CA GLY A 10 2.95 -2.94 33.87
C GLY A 10 1.46 -2.81 33.53
N LYS A 11 0.94 -1.59 33.54
CA LYS A 11 -0.49 -1.31 33.31
C LYS A 11 -0.83 -1.49 31.82
N ALA A 12 -1.84 -2.31 31.55
CA ALA A 12 -2.32 -2.63 30.21
C ALA A 12 -3.01 -1.46 29.50
N ASP A 13 -3.52 -0.49 30.26
CA ASP A 13 -4.15 0.72 29.76
C ASP A 13 -3.59 1.93 30.50
N PHE A 14 -3.14 2.93 29.75
CA PHE A 14 -2.57 4.16 30.29
C PHE A 14 -3.58 5.02 31.05
N VAL A 15 -4.90 4.84 30.82
CA VAL A 15 -5.92 5.50 31.64
C VAL A 15 -5.90 5.06 33.10
N LEU A 16 -5.21 3.95 33.40
CA LEU A 16 -5.05 3.41 34.74
C LEU A 16 -3.78 3.91 35.43
N LEU A 17 -2.91 4.70 34.78
CA LEU A 17 -1.72 5.27 35.42
C LEU A 17 -2.13 6.17 36.59
N ASP A 18 -1.37 6.11 37.68
CA ASP A 18 -1.63 6.95 38.87
C ASP A 18 -1.25 8.40 38.59
N GLU A 19 -0.18 8.60 37.81
CA GLU A 19 0.29 9.90 37.33
C GLU A 19 0.46 9.91 35.80
N VAL A 20 -0.16 10.88 35.14
CA VAL A 20 -0.09 11.02 33.68
C VAL A 20 1.05 11.98 33.32
N THR A 21 2.29 11.51 33.45
CA THR A 21 3.50 12.22 33.02
C THR A 21 4.24 11.43 31.94
N MET A 22 5.07 12.12 31.14
CA MET A 22 5.89 11.47 30.11
C MET A 22 6.82 10.40 30.70
N GLU A 23 7.35 10.65 31.89
CA GLU A 23 8.24 9.71 32.59
C GLU A 23 7.52 8.38 32.90
N HIS A 24 6.39 8.43 33.60
CA HIS A 24 5.59 7.25 33.92
C HIS A 24 5.08 6.52 32.67
N PHE A 25 4.74 7.26 31.62
CA PHE A 25 4.33 6.67 30.34
C PHE A 25 5.47 5.84 29.73
N MET A 26 6.68 6.42 29.68
CA MET A 26 7.87 5.77 29.13
C MET A 26 8.35 4.60 30.00
N GLU A 27 8.26 4.71 31.32
CA GLU A 27 8.58 3.62 32.24
C GLU A 27 7.67 2.42 32.04
N ASN A 28 6.36 2.64 31.97
CA ASN A 28 5.39 1.58 31.74
C ASN A 28 5.58 0.92 30.37
N LEU A 29 5.83 1.70 29.30
CA LEU A 29 6.15 1.16 27.99
C LEU A 29 7.42 0.30 28.00
N ARG A 30 8.50 0.76 28.64
CA ARG A 30 9.76 0.01 28.74
C ARG A 30 9.56 -1.30 29.51
N LEU A 31 8.82 -1.27 30.62
CA LEU A 31 8.51 -2.46 31.40
C LEU A 31 7.73 -3.46 30.55
N ARG A 32 6.63 -3.03 29.93
CA ARG A 32 5.80 -3.86 29.04
C ARG A 32 6.61 -4.49 27.91
N PHE A 33 7.39 -3.67 27.21
CA PHE A 33 8.23 -4.11 26.10
C PHE A 33 9.29 -5.12 26.54
N SER A 34 9.95 -4.90 27.69
CA SER A 34 10.95 -5.83 28.24
C SER A 34 10.38 -7.20 28.58
N LYS A 35 9.05 -7.28 28.80
CA LYS A 35 8.30 -8.51 29.05
C LYS A 35 7.62 -9.08 27.80
N GLY A 36 7.93 -8.56 26.61
CA GLY A 36 7.34 -9.00 25.34
C GLY A 36 5.91 -8.53 25.10
N ARG A 37 5.39 -7.58 25.90
CA ARG A 37 4.06 -6.98 25.70
C ARG A 37 4.21 -5.74 24.81
N ILE A 38 4.04 -5.92 23.51
CA ILE A 38 4.23 -4.85 22.52
C ILE A 38 3.02 -3.92 22.35
N TYR A 39 1.86 -4.31 22.89
CA TYR A 39 0.63 -3.55 22.80
C TYR A 39 0.19 -3.02 24.17
N THR A 40 -0.28 -1.78 24.19
CA THR A 40 -0.82 -1.10 25.38
C THR A 40 -1.97 -0.20 24.96
N TYR A 41 -3.05 -0.16 25.72
CA TYR A 41 -4.18 0.74 25.44
C TYR A 41 -3.95 2.16 25.95
N ILE A 42 -4.56 3.13 25.28
CA ILE A 42 -4.96 4.42 25.83
C ILE A 42 -6.46 4.54 25.56
N GLY A 43 -7.29 3.98 26.43
CA GLY A 43 -8.72 3.82 26.16
C GLY A 43 -8.98 3.06 24.85
N GLU A 44 -9.64 3.70 23.88
CA GLU A 44 -9.96 3.07 22.58
C GLU A 44 -8.79 3.06 21.57
N VAL A 45 -7.63 3.61 21.94
CA VAL A 45 -6.42 3.62 21.09
C VAL A 45 -5.46 2.50 21.51
N VAL A 46 -4.79 1.87 20.53
CA VAL A 46 -3.72 0.90 20.79
C VAL A 46 -2.37 1.52 20.44
N VAL A 47 -1.48 1.60 21.42
CA VAL A 47 -0.05 1.89 21.23
C VAL A 47 0.66 0.58 20.91
N ALA A 48 1.40 0.57 19.81
CA ALA A 48 2.17 -0.58 19.34
C ALA A 48 3.66 -0.25 19.30
N MET A 49 4.49 -1.04 19.97
CA MET A 49 5.95 -0.92 19.94
C MET A 49 6.52 -2.01 19.01
N ASN A 50 7.13 -1.62 17.89
CA ASN A 50 7.70 -2.58 16.95
C ASN A 50 8.84 -3.39 17.61
N PRO A 51 8.73 -4.72 17.73
CA PRO A 51 9.75 -5.54 18.37
C PRO A 51 10.95 -5.86 17.47
N TYR A 52 10.89 -5.58 16.16
CA TYR A 52 11.89 -5.96 15.16
C TYR A 52 12.25 -7.46 15.14
N GLN A 53 11.34 -8.30 15.62
CA GLN A 53 11.44 -9.75 15.63
C GLN A 53 10.05 -10.37 15.47
N PRO A 54 9.94 -11.57 14.89
CA PRO A 54 8.67 -12.28 14.81
C PRO A 54 8.18 -12.67 16.21
N LEU A 55 6.90 -12.45 16.48
CA LEU A 55 6.21 -12.89 17.70
C LEU A 55 5.00 -13.75 17.33
N GLU A 56 4.71 -14.77 18.13
CA GLU A 56 3.58 -15.69 17.92
C GLU A 56 2.23 -15.09 18.39
N LEU A 57 1.92 -13.87 17.95
CA LEU A 57 0.74 -13.12 18.39
C LEU A 57 -0.44 -13.16 17.40
N TYR A 58 -0.23 -13.70 16.21
CA TYR A 58 -1.20 -13.57 15.11
C TYR A 58 -1.72 -14.92 14.58
N GLY A 59 -1.52 -16.00 15.35
CA GLY A 59 -1.96 -17.34 14.97
C GLY A 59 -3.48 -17.54 15.06
N PRO A 60 -4.02 -18.61 14.45
CA PRO A 60 -5.46 -18.93 14.49
C PRO A 60 -6.03 -19.09 15.90
N SER A 61 -5.23 -19.60 16.84
CA SER A 61 -5.61 -19.71 18.25
C SER A 61 -5.86 -18.34 18.88
N VAL A 62 -5.04 -17.35 18.54
CA VAL A 62 -5.20 -15.97 19.02
C VAL A 62 -6.42 -15.33 18.40
N VAL A 63 -6.68 -15.55 17.10
CA VAL A 63 -7.93 -15.08 16.45
C VAL A 63 -9.15 -15.51 17.24
N GLU A 64 -9.25 -16.79 17.62
CA GLU A 64 -10.38 -17.32 18.38
C GLU A 64 -10.48 -16.74 19.80
N GLN A 65 -9.35 -16.40 20.42
CA GLN A 65 -9.36 -15.76 21.75
C GLN A 65 -10.00 -14.37 21.75
N TYR A 66 -9.83 -13.61 20.66
CA TYR A 66 -10.31 -12.23 20.52
C TYR A 66 -11.68 -12.14 19.85
N ARG A 67 -12.08 -13.15 19.09
CA ARG A 67 -13.33 -13.17 18.32
C ARG A 67 -14.56 -12.92 19.19
N GLY A 68 -15.30 -11.86 18.85
CA GLY A 68 -16.55 -11.48 19.49
C GLY A 68 -16.40 -10.93 20.93
N ARG A 69 -15.18 -10.70 21.41
CA ARG A 69 -14.90 -10.21 22.77
C ARG A 69 -14.95 -8.69 22.82
N GLU A 70 -15.40 -8.12 23.94
CA GLU A 70 -15.33 -6.66 24.14
C GLU A 70 -13.87 -6.20 24.37
N LEU A 71 -13.56 -4.93 24.03
CA LEU A 71 -12.18 -4.39 23.89
C LEU A 71 -11.28 -4.62 25.12
N TYR A 72 -11.88 -4.70 26.31
CA TYR A 72 -11.18 -4.85 27.59
C TYR A 72 -11.36 -6.23 28.23
N GLU A 73 -11.98 -7.21 27.56
CA GLU A 73 -12.05 -8.59 28.07
C GLU A 73 -10.71 -9.33 27.92
N ARG A 74 -9.92 -8.92 26.91
CA ARG A 74 -8.64 -9.51 26.53
C ARG A 74 -7.51 -8.49 26.58
N PRO A 75 -6.25 -8.95 26.75
CA PRO A 75 -5.07 -8.08 26.74
C PRO A 75 -5.01 -7.17 25.51
N PRO A 76 -4.34 -6.01 25.60
CA PRO A 76 -4.19 -5.10 24.48
C PRO A 76 -3.70 -5.79 23.21
N HIS A 77 -4.44 -5.63 22.11
CA HIS A 77 -4.10 -6.27 20.84
C HIS A 77 -4.80 -5.61 19.65
N LEU A 78 -4.19 -5.67 18.46
CA LEU A 78 -4.81 -5.21 17.22
C LEU A 78 -6.12 -5.94 16.90
N PHE A 79 -6.23 -7.21 17.27
CA PHE A 79 -7.43 -8.01 17.03
C PHE A 79 -8.62 -7.53 17.86
N ALA A 80 -8.39 -7.02 19.08
CA ALA A 80 -9.46 -6.43 19.88
C ALA A 80 -10.00 -5.15 19.21
N LEU A 81 -9.10 -4.31 18.68
CA LEU A 81 -9.46 -3.11 17.92
C LEU A 81 -10.23 -3.47 16.64
N ALA A 82 -9.77 -4.46 15.89
CA ALA A 82 -10.42 -4.94 14.67
C ALA A 82 -11.81 -5.55 14.95
N ASP A 83 -11.96 -6.32 16.03
CA ASP A 83 -13.25 -6.89 16.45
C ASP A 83 -14.23 -5.79 16.89
N ALA A 84 -13.73 -4.79 17.64
CA ALA A 84 -14.53 -3.63 18.03
C ALA A 84 -15.04 -2.85 16.82
N ALA A 85 -14.18 -2.59 15.82
CA ALA A 85 -14.56 -1.94 14.58
C ALA A 85 -15.61 -2.76 13.80
N TYR A 86 -15.39 -4.07 13.64
CA TYR A 86 -16.33 -4.96 12.96
C TYR A 86 -17.69 -5.02 13.66
N LYS A 87 -17.70 -5.15 14.99
CA LYS A 87 -18.94 -5.13 15.78
C LYS A 87 -19.65 -3.80 15.71
N ALA A 88 -18.92 -2.68 15.79
CA ALA A 88 -19.50 -1.35 15.68
C ALA A 88 -20.16 -1.15 14.31
N MET A 89 -19.49 -1.57 13.24
CA MET A 89 -20.02 -1.56 11.87
C MET A 89 -21.32 -2.38 11.78
N LYS A 90 -21.28 -3.64 12.23
CA LYS A 90 -22.43 -4.56 12.15
C LYS A 90 -23.61 -4.14 13.02
N ARG A 91 -23.36 -3.71 14.27
CA ARG A 91 -24.42 -3.33 15.23
C ARG A 91 -25.05 -1.98 14.88
N ARG A 92 -24.26 -1.02 14.37
CA ARG A 92 -24.73 0.36 14.13
C ARG A 92 -25.13 0.62 12.67
N ALA A 93 -24.86 -0.31 11.75
CA ALA A 93 -25.06 -0.13 10.30
C ALA A 93 -24.42 1.17 9.77
N LYS A 94 -23.20 1.45 10.26
CA LYS A 94 -22.39 2.63 9.93
C LYS A 94 -20.99 2.19 9.54
N ASP A 95 -20.38 2.98 8.66
CA ASP A 95 -19.00 2.77 8.25
C ASP A 95 -18.06 3.01 9.44
N THR A 96 -16.97 2.26 9.46
CA THR A 96 -15.92 2.37 10.48
C THR A 96 -14.57 2.50 9.81
N CYS A 97 -13.61 3.12 10.50
CA CYS A 97 -12.27 3.29 9.99
C CYS A 97 -11.27 3.05 11.12
N ILE A 98 -10.21 2.30 10.82
CA ILE A 98 -9.04 2.14 11.67
C ILE A 98 -7.91 2.95 11.06
N VAL A 99 -7.40 3.93 11.81
CA VAL A 99 -6.30 4.79 11.38
C VAL A 99 -5.02 4.35 12.07
N ILE A 100 -3.97 4.10 11.29
CA ILE A 100 -2.66 3.67 11.78
C ILE A 100 -1.65 4.78 11.48
N SER A 101 -1.01 5.28 12.53
CA SER A 101 -0.01 6.35 12.46
C SER A 101 1.27 5.97 13.22
N GLY A 102 2.36 6.67 12.89
CA GLY A 102 3.68 6.42 13.48
C GLY A 102 4.81 6.73 12.50
N GLU A 103 6.02 6.89 13.01
CA GLU A 103 7.21 7.18 12.20
C GLU A 103 7.55 6.04 11.22
N SER A 104 8.44 6.32 10.28
CA SER A 104 8.99 5.28 9.40
C SER A 104 9.64 4.16 10.21
N GLY A 105 9.36 2.90 9.86
CA GLY A 105 9.83 1.73 10.61
C GLY A 105 8.98 1.34 11.84
N ALA A 106 7.95 2.12 12.22
CA ALA A 106 7.11 1.82 13.39
C ALA A 106 6.21 0.57 13.28
N GLY A 107 6.18 -0.11 12.12
CA GLY A 107 5.39 -1.33 11.91
C GLY A 107 3.94 -1.12 11.45
N LYS A 108 3.61 0.07 10.91
CA LYS A 108 2.24 0.41 10.45
C LYS A 108 1.68 -0.57 9.42
N THR A 109 2.46 -0.86 8.38
CA THR A 109 2.07 -1.76 7.29
C THR A 109 1.86 -3.20 7.77
N GLU A 110 2.66 -3.66 8.73
CA GLU A 110 2.45 -4.98 9.36
C GLU A 110 1.18 -4.99 10.23
N ALA A 111 0.93 -3.93 11.01
CA ALA A 111 -0.30 -3.80 11.77
C ALA A 111 -1.56 -3.83 10.87
N SER A 112 -1.50 -3.11 9.73
CA SER A 112 -2.55 -3.13 8.70
C SER A 112 -2.80 -4.54 8.16
N LYS A 113 -1.74 -5.29 7.82
CA LYS A 113 -1.82 -6.69 7.38
C LYS A 113 -2.52 -7.56 8.42
N TYR A 114 -2.14 -7.47 9.70
CA TYR A 114 -2.73 -8.29 10.76
C TYR A 114 -4.22 -7.96 11.01
N ILE A 115 -4.60 -6.68 10.98
CA ILE A 115 -6.00 -6.25 11.08
C ILE A 115 -6.83 -6.86 9.95
N MET A 116 -6.33 -6.77 8.71
CA MET A 116 -7.01 -7.31 7.54
C MET A 116 -7.14 -8.84 7.60
N GLN A 117 -6.07 -9.54 8.03
CA GLN A 117 -6.09 -10.99 8.23
C GLN A 117 -7.13 -11.40 9.29
N TYR A 118 -7.24 -10.65 10.37
CA TYR A 118 -8.22 -10.90 11.43
C TYR A 118 -9.66 -10.73 10.94
N ILE A 119 -9.98 -9.58 10.32
CA ILE A 119 -11.31 -9.31 9.75
C ILE A 119 -11.70 -10.41 8.75
N ALA A 120 -10.76 -10.82 7.90
CA ALA A 120 -10.97 -11.89 6.94
C ALA A 120 -11.14 -13.29 7.58
N ALA A 121 -10.64 -13.52 8.80
CA ALA A 121 -10.80 -14.77 9.52
C ALA A 121 -12.16 -14.88 10.23
N ILE A 122 -12.67 -13.77 10.78
CA ILE A 122 -13.91 -13.77 11.58
C ILE A 122 -15.20 -13.69 10.74
N THR A 123 -15.09 -13.23 9.49
CA THR A 123 -16.21 -12.98 8.58
C THR A 123 -16.58 -14.17 7.69
N ASN A 124 -15.96 -15.35 7.86
CA ASN A 124 -16.29 -16.51 7.04
C ASN A 124 -16.23 -17.87 7.77
N PRO A 125 -17.20 -18.18 8.66
CA PRO A 125 -17.17 -19.41 9.44
C PRO A 125 -17.93 -20.56 8.78
N THR A 126 -18.94 -20.26 7.96
CA THR A 126 -19.94 -21.23 7.47
C THR A 126 -20.01 -21.36 5.94
N GLN A 127 -19.33 -20.51 5.16
CA GLN A 127 -19.35 -20.54 3.68
C GLN A 127 -17.96 -20.73 3.06
N ARG A 128 -17.15 -21.62 3.62
CA ARG A 128 -15.86 -22.01 2.99
C ARG A 128 -16.02 -22.54 1.56
N ALA A 129 -17.18 -23.09 1.18
CA ALA A 129 -17.41 -23.72 -0.12
C ALA A 129 -18.20 -22.87 -1.15
N GLU A 130 -19.02 -21.90 -0.72
CA GLU A 130 -19.87 -21.13 -1.65
C GLU A 130 -19.23 -19.82 -2.11
N VAL A 131 -18.34 -19.22 -1.30
CA VAL A 131 -17.59 -18.01 -1.71
C VAL A 131 -16.44 -18.37 -2.66
N GLU A 132 -15.92 -19.60 -2.64
CA GLU A 132 -15.05 -20.10 -3.72
C GLU A 132 -15.76 -20.12 -5.09
N ARG A 133 -17.11 -20.09 -5.12
CA ARG A 133 -17.91 -20.11 -6.36
C ARG A 133 -18.25 -18.71 -6.90
N TRP A 134 -18.16 -17.66 -6.08
CA TRP A 134 -18.33 -16.25 -6.52
C TRP A 134 -17.03 -15.60 -6.98
N VAL A 135 -16.01 -16.42 -7.12
CA VAL A 135 -14.63 -16.06 -7.36
C VAL A 135 -14.27 -16.62 -8.73
N GLN A 136 -13.91 -15.72 -9.64
CA GLN A 136 -13.16 -16.06 -10.86
C GLN A 136 -12.00 -17.01 -10.50
N PRO A 137 -11.41 -17.76 -11.45
CA PRO A 137 -10.55 -18.93 -11.19
C PRO A 137 -9.32 -18.74 -10.26
N ASN A 138 -9.05 -17.52 -9.77
CA ASN A 138 -7.76 -17.07 -9.23
C ASN A 138 -7.76 -16.71 -7.73
N GLY A 139 -8.84 -16.95 -6.97
CA GLY A 139 -8.84 -16.83 -5.50
C GLY A 139 -9.61 -15.62 -4.97
N GLY A 140 -10.24 -15.78 -3.80
CA GLY A 140 -11.27 -14.83 -3.34
C GLY A 140 -10.78 -13.43 -2.99
N VAL A 141 -11.70 -12.49 -2.80
CA VAL A 141 -11.42 -11.06 -2.43
C VAL A 141 -10.37 -10.96 -1.32
N LYS A 142 -10.42 -11.87 -0.34
CA LYS A 142 -9.41 -12.04 0.72
C LYS A 142 -7.99 -12.21 0.18
N ASN A 143 -7.77 -13.17 -0.71
CA ASN A 143 -6.44 -13.48 -1.24
C ASN A 143 -5.94 -12.35 -2.13
N VAL A 144 -6.82 -11.74 -2.91
CA VAL A 144 -6.50 -10.58 -3.75
C VAL A 144 -6.07 -9.38 -2.91
N LEU A 145 -6.81 -9.03 -1.85
CA LEU A 145 -6.46 -7.91 -0.96
C LEU A 145 -5.10 -8.15 -0.26
N LEU A 146 -4.85 -9.36 0.25
CA LEU A 146 -3.58 -9.68 0.91
C LEU A 146 -2.39 -9.69 -0.06
N LYS A 147 -2.57 -10.25 -1.27
CA LYS A 147 -1.52 -10.29 -2.31
C LYS A 147 -1.29 -8.94 -2.97
N SER A 148 -2.30 -8.06 -2.99
CA SER A 148 -2.16 -6.70 -3.52
C SER A 148 -1.06 -5.91 -2.80
N ASN A 149 -0.83 -6.16 -1.51
CA ASN A 149 0.28 -5.53 -0.77
C ASN A 149 1.63 -5.81 -1.42
N CYS A 150 1.90 -7.06 -1.81
CA CYS A 150 3.18 -7.41 -2.42
C CYS A 150 3.42 -6.65 -3.72
N VAL A 151 2.38 -6.51 -4.56
CA VAL A 151 2.46 -5.73 -5.80
C VAL A 151 2.61 -4.24 -5.50
N LEU A 152 1.80 -3.69 -4.61
CA LEU A 152 1.84 -2.25 -4.31
C LEU A 152 3.14 -1.84 -3.61
N GLU A 153 3.66 -2.67 -2.72
CA GLU A 153 4.97 -2.47 -2.06
C GLU A 153 6.10 -2.51 -3.09
N ALA A 154 6.08 -3.42 -4.07
CA ALA A 154 7.11 -3.49 -5.10
C ALA A 154 7.17 -2.24 -6.00
N PHE A 155 6.04 -1.54 -6.19
CA PHE A 155 5.97 -0.32 -7.00
C PHE A 155 5.96 0.98 -6.16
N GLY A 156 5.71 0.90 -4.85
CA GLY A 156 5.48 2.08 -4.01
C GLY A 156 6.37 2.21 -2.78
N ASN A 157 7.07 1.17 -2.36
CA ASN A 157 8.02 1.29 -1.24
C ASN A 157 9.32 1.93 -1.71
N ALA A 158 10.09 2.46 -0.76
CA ALA A 158 11.44 2.95 -0.98
C ALA A 158 12.39 2.50 0.14
N LYS A 159 13.65 2.20 -0.20
CA LYS A 159 14.72 2.16 0.80
C LYS A 159 15.11 3.59 1.14
N THR A 160 15.00 3.98 2.40
CA THR A 160 15.48 5.28 2.90
C THR A 160 16.68 5.07 3.83
N ASN A 161 17.35 6.15 4.22
CA ASN A 161 18.45 6.09 5.19
C ASN A 161 18.03 5.57 6.59
N ARG A 162 16.72 5.44 6.87
CA ARG A 162 16.19 5.01 8.18
C ARG A 162 15.43 3.68 8.16
N ASN A 163 14.95 3.23 7.00
CA ASN A 163 14.17 1.99 6.88
C ASN A 163 14.37 1.36 5.49
N ASP A 164 14.73 0.08 5.46
CA ASP A 164 14.98 -0.68 4.23
C ASP A 164 13.70 -0.99 3.43
N ASN A 165 12.52 -0.92 4.04
CA ASN A 165 11.22 -1.14 3.37
C ASN A 165 10.20 -0.08 3.82
N SER A 166 10.48 1.19 3.56
CA SER A 166 9.58 2.28 3.93
C SER A 166 8.41 2.38 2.96
N SER A 167 7.19 2.22 3.46
CA SER A 167 5.98 2.64 2.74
C SER A 167 6.02 4.17 2.59
N ARG A 168 6.27 4.63 1.37
CA ARG A 168 6.32 6.06 1.01
C ARG A 168 5.03 6.54 0.33
N PHE A 169 4.00 5.70 0.34
CA PHE A 169 2.65 6.02 -0.08
C PHE A 169 1.67 5.90 1.10
N GLY A 170 0.65 6.75 1.12
CA GLY A 170 -0.53 6.52 1.97
C GLY A 170 -1.42 5.48 1.32
N LYS A 171 -1.83 4.45 2.08
CA LYS A 171 -2.73 3.39 1.61
C LYS A 171 -4.03 3.43 2.41
N TYR A 172 -5.13 3.73 1.73
CA TYR A 172 -6.46 3.49 2.28
C TYR A 172 -7.03 2.24 1.61
N MET A 173 -7.30 1.22 2.42
CA MET A 173 -7.99 0.02 1.98
C MET A 173 -9.36 0.01 2.61
N ASP A 174 -10.40 -0.24 1.83
CA ASP A 174 -11.72 -0.48 2.37
C ASP A 174 -12.25 -1.86 1.99
N ILE A 175 -13.04 -2.43 2.90
CA ILE A 175 -13.77 -3.67 2.69
C ILE A 175 -15.26 -3.34 2.85
N ASN A 176 -16.04 -3.68 1.83
CA ASN A 176 -17.48 -3.57 1.84
C ASN A 176 -18.09 -4.81 2.47
N PHE A 177 -19.10 -4.62 3.30
CA PHE A 177 -19.85 -5.69 3.97
C PHE A 177 -21.33 -5.58 3.64
N ASP A 178 -21.97 -6.74 3.48
CA ASP A 178 -23.43 -6.83 3.41
C ASP A 178 -24.07 -6.69 4.82
N PHE A 179 -25.41 -6.74 4.87
CA PHE A 179 -26.15 -6.67 6.13
C PHE A 179 -25.91 -7.85 7.08
N LYS A 180 -25.40 -8.99 6.59
CA LYS A 180 -25.05 -10.16 7.42
C LYS A 180 -23.67 -9.97 8.06
N GLY A 181 -22.88 -9.04 7.54
CA GLY A 181 -21.52 -8.75 7.94
C GLY A 181 -20.50 -9.61 7.19
N ASP A 182 -20.85 -10.06 5.98
CA ASP A 182 -19.97 -10.83 5.09
C ASP A 182 -19.33 -9.88 4.05
N PRO A 183 -18.04 -10.07 3.69
CA PRO A 183 -17.35 -9.19 2.77
C PRO A 183 -17.85 -9.37 1.34
N THR A 184 -18.28 -8.28 0.70
CA THR A 184 -18.81 -8.28 -0.67
C THR A 184 -17.78 -7.81 -1.69
N GLY A 185 -16.81 -6.99 -1.27
CA GLY A 185 -15.77 -6.43 -2.12
C GLY A 185 -14.90 -5.44 -1.36
N GLY A 186 -14.11 -4.65 -2.07
CA GLY A 186 -13.33 -3.58 -1.46
C GLY A 186 -12.72 -2.66 -2.51
N HIS A 187 -12.03 -1.62 -2.05
CA HIS A 187 -11.27 -0.68 -2.88
C HIS A 187 -9.95 -0.35 -2.21
N ILE A 188 -8.94 -0.11 -3.04
CA ILE A 188 -7.64 0.40 -2.62
C ILE A 188 -7.46 1.79 -3.24
N TYR A 189 -7.22 2.77 -2.39
CA TYR A 189 -6.88 4.13 -2.75
C TYR A 189 -5.43 4.40 -2.34
N ASN A 190 -4.63 4.91 -3.27
CA ASN A 190 -3.21 5.20 -3.06
C ASN A 190 -2.95 6.70 -3.17
N TYR A 191 -2.00 7.19 -2.36
CA TYR A 191 -1.56 8.57 -2.33
C TYR A 191 -0.03 8.67 -2.38
N LEU A 192 0.51 9.32 -3.44
CA LEU A 192 1.93 9.71 -3.65
C LEU A 192 2.93 8.54 -3.77
N LEU A 193 4.02 8.70 -4.54
CA LEU A 193 4.94 7.62 -4.95
C LEU A 193 6.42 8.03 -4.89
N GLU A 194 7.29 7.19 -4.29
CA GLU A 194 8.76 7.25 -4.40
C GLU A 194 9.40 5.82 -4.38
N LYS A 195 10.66 5.69 -4.85
CA LYS A 195 11.28 4.46 -5.42
C LYS A 195 12.07 3.55 -4.45
N ALA A 196 11.94 2.20 -4.55
CA ALA A 196 12.65 1.17 -3.73
C ALA A 196 13.84 0.45 -4.36
N GLY A 197 14.58 -0.25 -3.47
CA GLY A 197 15.50 -1.35 -3.76
C GLY A 197 15.51 -2.39 -2.62
N GLY A 198 15.85 -3.64 -2.93
CA GLY A 198 15.91 -4.78 -1.98
C GLY A 198 16.55 -6.04 -2.60
N ASP A 199 16.30 -7.24 -2.02
CA ASP A 199 16.67 -8.53 -2.64
C ASP A 199 15.71 -8.85 -3.80
N ASP A 200 16.08 -8.32 -4.97
CA ASP A 200 15.20 -8.20 -6.12
C ASP A 200 14.79 -9.56 -6.71
N ALA A 201 15.62 -10.60 -6.61
CA ALA A 201 15.36 -11.88 -7.28
C ALA A 201 14.23 -12.68 -6.61
N ARG A 202 14.18 -12.68 -5.27
CA ARG A 202 13.08 -13.30 -4.52
C ARG A 202 11.83 -12.43 -4.54
N GLY A 203 12.00 -11.11 -4.43
CA GLY A 203 10.90 -10.14 -4.53
C GLY A 203 10.17 -10.22 -5.87
N TYR A 204 10.91 -10.29 -6.97
CA TYR A 204 10.36 -10.37 -8.32
C TYR A 204 9.42 -11.56 -8.51
N ARG A 205 9.86 -12.77 -8.12
CA ARG A 205 9.01 -13.98 -8.21
C ARG A 205 7.74 -13.87 -7.37
N ALA A 206 7.84 -13.32 -6.16
CA ALA A 206 6.68 -13.12 -5.29
C ALA A 206 5.67 -12.13 -5.90
N VAL A 207 6.15 -11.09 -6.60
CA VAL A 207 5.31 -10.12 -7.31
C VAL A 207 4.62 -10.76 -8.50
N GLU A 208 5.32 -11.56 -9.31
CA GLU A 208 4.72 -12.29 -10.44
C GLU A 208 3.62 -13.26 -9.97
N GLU A 209 3.88 -14.03 -8.91
CA GLU A 209 2.87 -14.89 -8.29
C GLU A 209 1.68 -14.10 -7.76
N ALA A 210 1.92 -12.95 -7.12
CA ALA A 210 0.86 -12.09 -6.61
C ALA A 210 0.01 -11.49 -7.75
N MET A 211 0.64 -11.04 -8.83
CA MET A 211 -0.03 -10.54 -10.04
C MET A 211 -0.91 -11.64 -10.67
N ALA A 212 -0.43 -12.88 -10.75
CA ALA A 212 -1.23 -14.01 -11.25
C ALA A 212 -2.47 -14.26 -10.38
N VAL A 213 -2.33 -14.24 -9.04
CA VAL A 213 -3.46 -14.42 -8.09
C VAL A 213 -4.49 -13.28 -8.20
N ILE A 214 -4.04 -12.04 -8.36
CA ILE A 214 -4.91 -10.88 -8.58
C ILE A 214 -5.63 -10.99 -9.95
N GLY A 215 -5.09 -11.80 -10.85
CA GLY A 215 -5.66 -12.12 -12.14
C GLY A 215 -5.12 -11.28 -13.29
N PHE A 216 -3.90 -10.73 -13.16
CA PHE A 216 -3.17 -10.18 -14.31
C PHE A 216 -2.84 -11.31 -15.30
N THR A 217 -3.01 -11.05 -16.59
CA THR A 217 -2.61 -12.02 -17.63
C THR A 217 -1.10 -11.96 -17.87
N PRO A 218 -0.48 -13.02 -18.41
CA PRO A 218 0.94 -12.99 -18.80
C PRO A 218 1.28 -11.83 -19.75
N GLU A 219 0.36 -11.46 -20.64
CA GLU A 219 0.51 -10.34 -21.57
C GLU A 219 0.50 -8.99 -20.83
N GLU A 220 -0.39 -8.83 -19.84
CA GLU A 220 -0.46 -7.66 -18.97
C GLU A 220 0.84 -7.52 -18.15
N VAL A 221 1.32 -8.62 -17.54
CA VAL A 221 2.60 -8.63 -16.80
C VAL A 221 3.77 -8.28 -17.73
N GLY A 222 3.82 -8.86 -18.93
CA GLY A 222 4.83 -8.52 -19.93
C GLY A 222 4.77 -7.05 -20.38
N ALA A 223 3.58 -6.45 -20.46
CA ALA A 223 3.42 -5.03 -20.78
C ALA A 223 3.97 -4.14 -19.65
N VAL A 224 3.67 -4.46 -18.38
CA VAL A 224 4.23 -3.76 -17.22
C VAL A 224 5.77 -3.80 -17.26
N GLN A 225 6.35 -4.97 -17.51
CA GLN A 225 7.81 -5.13 -17.61
C GLN A 225 8.42 -4.31 -18.76
N ARG A 226 7.77 -4.29 -19.94
CA ARG A 226 8.22 -3.46 -21.07
C ARG A 226 8.19 -1.97 -20.75
N ILE A 227 7.14 -1.49 -20.06
CA ILE A 227 7.04 -0.08 -19.65
C ILE A 227 8.14 0.28 -18.64
N LEU A 228 8.40 -0.59 -17.66
CA LEU A 228 9.49 -0.39 -16.70
C LEU A 228 10.86 -0.36 -17.39
N ALA A 229 11.11 -1.27 -18.34
CA ALA A 229 12.32 -1.26 -19.15
C ALA A 229 12.45 0.05 -19.94
N ALA A 230 11.36 0.55 -20.53
CA ALA A 230 11.36 1.82 -21.25
C ALA A 230 11.75 3.00 -20.35
N ILE A 231 11.26 3.04 -19.10
CA ILE A 231 11.64 4.07 -18.12
C ILE A 231 13.14 3.99 -17.80
N LEU A 232 13.69 2.78 -17.60
CA LEU A 232 15.11 2.58 -17.32
C LEU A 232 15.99 3.03 -18.50
N HIS A 233 15.64 2.62 -19.73
CA HIS A 233 16.35 3.06 -20.93
C HIS A 233 16.22 4.57 -21.15
N LEU A 234 15.07 5.15 -20.83
CA LEU A 234 14.85 6.60 -20.91
C LEU A 234 15.79 7.33 -19.96
N GLY A 235 15.99 6.82 -18.73
CA GLY A 235 16.94 7.39 -17.77
C GLY A 235 18.41 7.36 -18.22
N ASN A 236 18.77 6.47 -19.15
CA ASN A 236 20.11 6.39 -19.73
C ASN A 236 20.34 7.38 -20.88
N VAL A 237 19.29 8.04 -21.40
CA VAL A 237 19.42 9.03 -22.48
C VAL A 237 20.18 10.25 -21.98
N ARG A 238 21.28 10.59 -22.66
CA ARG A 238 22.11 11.77 -22.36
C ARG A 238 22.03 12.80 -23.48
N PHE A 239 22.00 14.06 -23.08
CA PHE A 239 21.91 15.22 -23.97
C PHE A 239 23.21 16.01 -23.91
N VAL A 240 23.72 16.39 -25.07
CA VAL A 240 24.89 17.27 -25.25
C VAL A 240 24.45 18.56 -25.95
N ALA A 241 25.20 19.64 -25.77
CA ALA A 241 24.92 20.92 -26.43
C ALA A 241 25.48 20.91 -27.85
N GLU A 242 24.65 21.25 -28.83
CA GLU A 242 25.03 21.55 -30.20
C GLU A 242 24.56 22.98 -30.52
N GLY A 243 25.43 23.96 -30.24
CA GLY A 243 25.04 25.37 -30.22
C GLY A 243 24.11 25.66 -29.03
N GLU A 244 22.93 26.24 -29.29
CA GLU A 244 21.92 26.52 -28.26
C GLU A 244 20.92 25.37 -28.04
N VAL A 245 20.95 24.34 -28.89
CA VAL A 245 20.01 23.22 -28.87
C VAL A 245 20.66 21.93 -28.36
N ALA A 246 19.84 21.01 -27.88
CA ALA A 246 20.24 19.70 -27.43
C ALA A 246 20.43 18.74 -28.61
N ALA A 247 21.44 17.89 -28.51
CA ALA A 247 21.64 16.71 -29.34
C ALA A 247 21.82 15.47 -28.45
N LEU A 248 21.62 14.28 -29.02
CA LEU A 248 21.72 13.01 -28.29
C LEU A 248 23.15 12.47 -28.35
N GLU A 249 23.73 12.11 -27.20
CA GLU A 249 25.10 11.61 -27.09
C GLU A 249 25.24 10.17 -27.64
N ALA A 250 24.25 9.30 -27.38
CA ALA A 250 24.27 7.89 -27.77
C ALA A 250 22.92 7.48 -28.38
N VAL A 251 22.91 7.20 -29.69
CA VAL A 251 21.70 6.92 -30.48
C VAL A 251 21.19 5.49 -30.27
N GLU A 252 22.03 4.58 -29.78
CA GLU A 252 21.70 3.16 -29.59
C GLU A 252 20.50 2.95 -28.63
N GLN A 253 20.33 3.81 -27.63
CA GLN A 253 19.21 3.75 -26.70
C GLN A 253 17.87 4.08 -27.35
N LEU A 254 17.85 4.87 -28.43
CA LEU A 254 16.61 5.24 -29.13
C LEU A 254 16.00 4.05 -29.85
N ALA A 255 16.82 3.15 -30.42
CA ALA A 255 16.32 1.97 -31.11
C ALA A 255 15.60 1.02 -30.14
N VAL A 256 16.18 0.81 -28.96
CA VAL A 256 15.58 -0.01 -27.91
C VAL A 256 14.33 0.67 -27.36
N LEU A 257 14.37 1.98 -27.08
CA LEU A 257 13.20 2.74 -26.64
C LEU A 257 12.05 2.66 -27.65
N ALA A 258 12.34 2.88 -28.94
CA ALA A 258 11.38 2.78 -30.03
C ALA A 258 10.68 1.42 -30.07
N GLN A 259 11.45 0.34 -29.90
CA GLN A 259 10.90 -1.01 -29.82
C GLN A 259 10.00 -1.20 -28.59
N LEU A 260 10.43 -0.73 -27.43
CA LEU A 260 9.69 -0.89 -26.16
C LEU A 260 8.39 -0.06 -26.14
N THR A 261 8.39 1.13 -26.72
CA THR A 261 7.23 2.03 -26.79
C THR A 261 6.35 1.82 -28.02
N GLY A 262 6.80 1.01 -28.99
CA GLY A 262 6.09 0.81 -30.26
C GLY A 262 6.05 2.06 -31.13
N THR A 263 7.10 2.89 -31.07
CA THR A 263 7.23 4.14 -31.84
C THR A 263 8.44 4.07 -32.77
N THR A 264 8.68 5.12 -33.57
CA THR A 264 9.90 5.22 -34.40
C THR A 264 11.03 5.97 -33.67
N PRO A 265 12.31 5.66 -33.93
CA PRO A 265 13.44 6.42 -33.38
C PRO A 265 13.37 7.91 -33.72
N GLU A 266 12.89 8.25 -34.92
CA GLU A 266 12.75 9.63 -35.40
C GLU A 266 11.71 10.40 -34.58
N GLN A 267 10.54 9.81 -34.34
CA GLN A 267 9.50 10.41 -33.50
C GLN A 267 9.98 10.62 -32.05
N LEU A 268 10.69 9.65 -31.48
CA LEU A 268 11.26 9.77 -30.14
C LEU A 268 12.33 10.86 -30.08
N ARG A 269 13.23 10.89 -31.07
CA ARG A 269 14.25 11.93 -31.17
C ARG A 269 13.60 13.31 -31.24
N GLN A 270 12.61 13.48 -32.09
CA GLN A 270 11.89 14.74 -32.24
C GLN A 270 11.22 15.15 -30.92
N ALA A 271 10.48 14.24 -30.28
CA ALA A 271 9.78 14.51 -29.02
C ALA A 271 10.72 14.83 -27.84
N LEU A 272 11.93 14.28 -27.83
CA LEU A 272 12.93 14.55 -26.78
C LEU A 272 13.70 15.86 -27.01
N LEU A 273 13.91 16.25 -28.26
CA LEU A 273 14.78 17.36 -28.63
C LEU A 273 14.04 18.64 -28.99
N ALA A 274 12.74 18.59 -29.26
CA ALA A 274 11.97 19.75 -29.65
C ALA A 274 10.52 19.72 -29.18
N ARG A 275 9.93 20.91 -29.09
CA ARG A 275 8.49 21.09 -28.90
C ARG A 275 7.90 21.91 -30.04
N THR A 276 6.66 21.61 -30.39
CA THR A 276 5.87 22.44 -31.31
C THR A 276 5.19 23.56 -30.52
N VAL A 277 5.35 24.81 -30.97
CA VAL A 277 4.74 26.00 -30.37
C VAL A 277 3.84 26.66 -31.39
N ALA A 278 2.57 26.91 -31.03
CA ALA A 278 1.67 27.72 -31.84
C ALA A 278 1.97 29.20 -31.59
N THR A 279 2.36 29.93 -32.64
CA THR A 279 2.44 31.39 -32.57
C THR A 279 1.06 32.00 -32.81
N GLY A 280 0.85 33.24 -32.36
CA GLY A 280 -0.45 33.93 -32.40
C GLY A 280 -1.14 34.03 -33.77
N GLY A 281 -0.47 33.60 -34.85
CA GLY A 281 -0.99 33.52 -36.22
C GLY A 281 -1.46 32.13 -36.68
N ARG A 282 -1.58 31.12 -35.80
CA ARG A 282 -1.88 29.69 -36.14
C ARG A 282 -0.74 28.94 -36.85
N GLU A 283 0.43 29.53 -36.97
CA GLU A 283 1.62 28.82 -37.45
C GLU A 283 2.24 27.99 -36.33
N LEU A 284 2.57 26.74 -36.65
CA LEU A 284 3.26 25.82 -35.74
C LEU A 284 4.75 25.91 -36.05
N ILE A 285 5.52 26.41 -35.08
CA ILE A 285 6.98 26.48 -35.18
C ILE A 285 7.57 25.41 -34.25
N GLU A 286 8.56 24.68 -34.77
CA GLU A 286 9.32 23.74 -33.97
C GLU A 286 10.48 24.46 -33.28
N LYS A 287 10.50 24.40 -31.95
CA LYS A 287 11.55 25.00 -31.13
C LYS A 287 12.35 23.87 -30.47
N GLY A 288 13.64 23.81 -30.81
CA GLY A 288 14.59 22.91 -30.16
C GLY A 288 14.73 23.23 -28.67
N HIS A 289 14.90 22.19 -27.87
CA HIS A 289 15.17 22.26 -26.44
C HIS A 289 16.64 22.54 -26.19
N SER A 290 16.96 23.26 -25.11
CA SER A 290 18.31 23.23 -24.54
C SER A 290 18.59 21.87 -23.87
N PRO A 291 19.86 21.50 -23.59
CA PRO A 291 20.15 20.24 -22.90
C PRO A 291 19.48 20.10 -21.54
N THR A 292 19.31 21.20 -20.81
CA THR A 292 18.62 21.22 -19.51
C THR A 292 17.11 21.04 -19.66
N GLU A 293 16.49 21.69 -20.65
CA GLU A 293 15.07 21.50 -20.98
C GLU A 293 14.78 20.05 -21.42
N ALA A 294 15.64 19.47 -22.26
CA ALA A 294 15.51 18.10 -22.73
C ALA A 294 15.64 17.08 -21.58
N ALA A 295 16.60 17.29 -20.66
CA ALA A 295 16.76 16.47 -19.47
C ALA A 295 15.54 16.56 -18.54
N TYR A 296 15.02 17.77 -18.32
CA TYR A 296 13.80 17.97 -17.53
C TYR A 296 12.58 17.30 -18.18
N GLY A 297 12.42 17.45 -19.50
CA GLY A 297 11.35 16.82 -20.27
C GLY A 297 11.41 15.28 -20.20
N ARG A 298 12.61 14.70 -20.34
CA ARG A 298 12.86 13.27 -20.15
C ARG A 298 12.42 12.80 -18.76
N ASP A 299 12.86 13.49 -17.71
CA ASP A 299 12.56 13.10 -16.32
C ASP A 299 11.07 13.26 -15.99
N ALA A 300 10.43 14.32 -16.49
CA ALA A 300 9.00 14.53 -16.36
C ALA A 300 8.20 13.45 -17.11
N CYS A 301 8.64 13.05 -18.31
CA CYS A 301 8.06 11.96 -19.07
C CYS A 301 8.18 10.63 -18.32
N ALA A 302 9.38 10.30 -17.80
CA ALA A 302 9.61 9.10 -17.01
C ALA A 302 8.67 9.03 -15.79
N LYS A 303 8.55 10.14 -15.04
CA LYS A 303 7.64 10.26 -13.90
C LYS A 303 6.18 10.05 -14.31
N ALA A 304 5.74 10.71 -15.38
CA ALA A 304 4.36 10.59 -15.87
C ALA A 304 4.02 9.18 -16.37
N ILE A 305 4.96 8.48 -17.02
CA ILE A 305 4.78 7.08 -17.42
C ILE A 305 4.64 6.20 -16.18
N TYR A 306 5.53 6.36 -15.21
CA TYR A 306 5.49 5.58 -13.97
C TYR A 306 4.20 5.80 -13.18
N GLU A 307 3.77 7.05 -13.02
CA GLU A 307 2.53 7.42 -12.34
C GLU A 307 1.30 6.78 -13.01
N ARG A 308 1.22 6.85 -14.35
CA ARG A 308 0.13 6.23 -15.12
C ARG A 308 0.14 4.70 -15.04
N LEU A 309 1.33 4.09 -15.08
CA LEU A 309 1.50 2.65 -14.91
C LEU A 309 0.99 2.22 -13.52
N PHE A 310 1.39 2.92 -12.47
CA PHE A 310 0.96 2.62 -11.12
C PHE A 310 -0.55 2.80 -10.95
N GLY A 311 -1.11 3.91 -11.44
CA GLY A 311 -2.55 4.14 -11.45
C GLY A 311 -3.33 3.04 -12.18
N TRP A 312 -2.80 2.55 -13.30
CA TRP A 312 -3.38 1.43 -14.04
C TRP A 312 -3.33 0.11 -13.24
N ILE A 313 -2.19 -0.21 -12.60
CA ILE A 313 -2.06 -1.39 -11.72
C ILE A 313 -3.09 -1.34 -10.59
N VAL A 314 -3.25 -0.18 -9.96
CA VAL A 314 -4.26 0.04 -8.90
C VAL A 314 -5.67 -0.17 -9.44
N GLY A 315 -5.99 0.41 -10.61
CA GLY A 315 -7.27 0.22 -11.28
C GLY A 315 -7.54 -1.26 -11.58
N ARG A 316 -6.52 -2.01 -12.00
CA ARG A 316 -6.62 -3.45 -12.29
C ARG A 316 -6.86 -4.28 -11.03
N ILE A 317 -6.18 -3.95 -9.93
CA ILE A 317 -6.44 -4.54 -8.61
C ILE A 317 -7.87 -4.23 -8.19
N ASN A 318 -8.30 -2.96 -8.25
CA ASN A 318 -9.67 -2.55 -7.89
C ASN A 318 -10.72 -3.32 -8.69
N ALA A 319 -10.55 -3.47 -10.00
CA ALA A 319 -11.46 -4.25 -10.85
C ALA A 319 -11.56 -5.74 -10.47
N SER A 320 -10.57 -6.29 -9.77
CA SER A 320 -10.57 -7.67 -9.26
C SER A 320 -11.23 -7.82 -7.88
N ILE A 321 -11.38 -6.72 -7.12
CA ILE A 321 -11.97 -6.71 -5.77
C ILE A 321 -13.37 -6.07 -5.72
N THR A 322 -13.78 -5.30 -6.74
CA THR A 322 -15.13 -4.72 -6.80
C THR A 322 -16.19 -5.82 -6.92
N ALA A 323 -17.18 -5.77 -6.02
CA ALA A 323 -18.32 -6.68 -6.02
C ALA A 323 -19.11 -6.58 -7.34
N ARG A 324 -19.23 -7.69 -8.09
CA ARG A 324 -20.11 -7.75 -9.27
C ARG A 324 -21.52 -8.15 -8.84
N GLY A 325 -22.53 -7.37 -9.25
CA GLY A 325 -23.95 -7.72 -9.01
C GLY A 325 -24.52 -7.29 -7.66
N TYR A 326 -23.93 -6.30 -6.99
CA TYR A 326 -24.48 -5.73 -5.76
C TYR A 326 -25.84 -5.06 -6.01
N ASP A 327 -26.91 -5.76 -5.64
CA ASP A 327 -28.27 -5.20 -5.62
C ASP A 327 -28.64 -4.75 -4.20
N VAL A 328 -28.81 -3.44 -4.01
CA VAL A 328 -29.23 -2.83 -2.72
C VAL A 328 -30.52 -3.46 -2.18
N ARG A 329 -31.41 -3.94 -3.06
CA ARG A 329 -32.69 -4.56 -2.67
C ARG A 329 -32.50 -5.97 -2.11
N GLN A 330 -31.46 -6.69 -2.54
CA GLN A 330 -31.16 -8.06 -2.09
C GLN A 330 -30.13 -8.10 -0.96
N HIS A 331 -29.19 -7.15 -0.94
CA HIS A 331 -28.02 -7.15 -0.06
C HIS A 331 -28.05 -6.06 1.02
N GLY A 332 -29.09 -5.22 1.05
CA GLY A 332 -29.28 -4.18 2.07
C GLY A 332 -28.34 -2.99 1.92
N LYS A 333 -28.12 -2.24 3.02
CA LYS A 333 -27.17 -1.12 3.06
C LYS A 333 -25.75 -1.68 3.20
N SER A 334 -24.89 -1.39 2.23
CA SER A 334 -23.46 -1.71 2.32
C SER A 334 -22.84 -0.84 3.40
N THR A 335 -22.07 -1.47 4.29
CA THR A 335 -21.24 -0.76 5.27
C THR A 335 -19.79 -1.09 5.06
N VAL A 336 -18.91 -0.16 5.43
CA VAL A 336 -17.50 -0.23 5.09
C VAL A 336 -16.64 -0.32 6.36
N ILE A 337 -15.59 -1.14 6.30
CA ILE A 337 -14.45 -1.00 7.22
C ILE A 337 -13.25 -0.52 6.42
N GLY A 338 -12.85 0.72 6.67
CA GLY A 338 -11.63 1.31 6.16
C GLY A 338 -10.43 1.02 7.06
N VAL A 339 -9.27 0.75 6.48
CA VAL A 339 -7.98 0.68 7.15
C VAL A 339 -7.06 1.67 6.44
N LEU A 340 -6.70 2.73 7.17
CA LEU A 340 -5.84 3.79 6.68
C LEU A 340 -4.42 3.60 7.25
N ASP A 341 -3.50 3.19 6.37
CA ASP A 341 -2.05 3.17 6.63
C ASP A 341 -1.46 4.48 6.06
N ILE A 342 -1.18 5.43 6.94
CA ILE A 342 -0.61 6.73 6.55
C ILE A 342 0.90 6.57 6.43
N TYR A 343 1.54 7.23 5.47
CA TYR A 343 3.00 7.27 5.37
C TYR A 343 3.63 7.75 6.70
N GLY A 344 4.81 7.22 7.00
CA GLY A 344 5.51 7.60 8.23
C GLY A 344 5.95 9.06 8.19
N PHE A 345 5.79 9.77 9.31
CA PHE A 345 6.44 11.07 9.48
C PHE A 345 7.95 10.89 9.36
N GLU A 346 8.58 11.65 8.45
CA GLU A 346 10.03 11.68 8.28
C GLU A 346 10.49 13.15 8.29
N ILE A 347 11.46 13.45 9.15
CA ILE A 347 12.10 14.76 9.22
C ILE A 347 13.54 14.56 8.72
N PHE A 348 13.83 15.13 7.55
CA PHE A 348 15.16 15.14 6.94
C PHE A 348 15.87 16.47 7.16
N ASP A 349 17.20 16.47 7.02
CA ASP A 349 18.03 17.69 7.06
C ASP A 349 17.64 18.69 5.94
N THR A 350 17.02 18.20 4.86
CA THR A 350 16.41 19.03 3.82
C THR A 350 15.08 18.39 3.40
N ASN A 351 13.98 19.04 3.75
CA ASN A 351 12.63 18.65 3.31
C ASN A 351 12.34 19.39 2.00
N ARG A 352 12.22 18.66 0.88
CA ARG A 352 11.90 19.22 -0.44
C ARG A 352 10.46 18.92 -0.84
#